data_AF-A0A3C0KA85-F1
#
_entry.id   AF-A0A3C0KA85-F1
#
_cell.length_a   1.000
_cell.length_b   1.000
_cell.length_c   1.000
_cell.angle_alpha   90.00
_cell.angle_beta   90.00
_cell.angle_gamma   90.00
#
_symmetry.space_group_name_H-M   'P 1'
#
loop_
_entity.id
_entity.type
_entity.pdbx_description
1 polymer ?
#
loop_
_entity_poly.entity_id
_entity_poly.type
_entity_poly.pdbx_seq_one_letter_code
_entity_poly.pdbx_strand_id
1 'polypeptide(L)'
;MHTDTYTALCSVLEQKFHVDPARLSPAICLEEIGLDSLSLMEFVFNVEDAFHLRIPEDLLDPRQGGITLQHVCEVIEGLQA
;
A
#
# COMPACT_ATOMS: atom_id res chain seq x y z
N MET A 1 4.67 13.34 3.86
CA MET A 1 3.27 13.11 4.25
C MET A 1 2.37 14.05 3.48
N HIS A 2 2.35 13.85 2.17
CA HIS A 2 1.22 14.24 1.34
C HIS A 2 0.04 13.36 1.75
N THR A 3 -0.98 13.97 2.35
CA THR A 3 -2.21 13.29 2.78
C THR A 3 -2.88 12.55 1.61
N ASP A 4 -2.64 13.00 0.37
CA ASP A 4 -3.15 12.45 -0.87
C ASP A 4 -2.74 10.99 -1.10
N THR A 5 -1.46 10.64 -0.89
CA THR A 5 -0.98 9.27 -1.09
C THR A 5 -1.65 8.30 -0.12
N TYR A 6 -1.65 8.64 1.17
CA TYR A 6 -2.29 7.82 2.21
C TYR A 6 -3.79 7.63 1.95
N THR A 7 -4.49 8.70 1.55
CA THR A 7 -5.93 8.65 1.28
C THR A 7 -6.24 7.76 0.09
N ALA A 8 -5.43 7.82 -0.97
CA ALA A 8 -5.55 6.94 -2.12
C ALA A 8 -5.28 5.47 -1.76
N LEU A 9 -4.23 5.17 -0.97
CA LEU A 9 -3.99 3.82 -0.47
C LEU A 9 -5.17 3.30 0.34
N CYS A 10 -5.72 4.11 1.25
CA CYS A 10 -6.91 3.76 2.02
C CYS A 10 -8.11 3.47 1.11
N SER A 11 -8.34 4.29 0.08
CA SER A 11 -9.41 4.05 -0.89
C SER A 11 -9.24 2.73 -1.64
N VAL A 12 -8.02 2.39 -2.06
CA VAL A 12 -7.74 1.10 -2.72
C VAL A 12 -8.01 -0.06 -1.76
N LEU A 13 -7.55 0.03 -0.51
CA LEU A 13 -7.77 -0.97 0.52
C LEU A 13 -9.26 -1.16 0.84
N GLU A 14 -10.01 -0.07 0.94
CA GLU A 14 -11.45 -0.10 1.18
C GLU A 14 -12.22 -0.71 -0.01
N GLN A 15 -11.95 -0.23 -1.24
CA GLN A 15 -12.74 -0.64 -2.40
C GLN A 15 -12.36 -2.00 -2.98
N LYS A 16 -11.08 -2.39 -2.95
CA LYS A 16 -10.59 -3.65 -3.54
C LYS A 16 -10.44 -4.76 -2.51
N PHE A 17 -10.06 -4.41 -1.28
CA PHE A 17 -9.78 -5.37 -0.22
C PHE A 17 -10.83 -5.37 0.89
N HIS A 18 -11.85 -4.50 0.82
CA HIS A 18 -12.90 -4.34 1.82
C HIS A 18 -12.35 -4.14 3.24
N VAL A 19 -11.19 -3.48 3.35
CA VAL A 19 -10.57 -3.17 4.64
C VAL A 19 -11.24 -1.95 5.22
N ASP A 20 -11.57 -2.02 6.51
CA ASP A 20 -12.18 -0.90 7.22
C ASP A 20 -11.15 0.24 7.43
N PRO A 21 -11.42 1.46 6.95
CA PRO A 21 -10.49 2.57 7.08
C PRO A 21 -10.24 2.99 8.53
N ALA A 22 -11.13 2.65 9.47
CA ALA A 22 -10.90 2.90 10.89
C ALA A 22 -9.83 1.97 11.50
N ARG A 23 -9.53 0.84 10.83
CA ARG A 23 -8.40 -0.04 11.21
C ARG A 23 -7.09 0.39 10.54
N LEU A 24 -7.14 1.21 9.50
CA LEU A 24 -5.95 1.67 8.80
C LEU A 24 -5.19 2.67 9.67
N SER A 25 -3.91 2.39 9.87
CA SER A 25 -2.97 3.26 10.58
C SER A 25 -1.65 3.25 9.83
N PRO A 26 -0.87 4.34 9.81
CA PRO A 26 0.41 4.35 9.10
C PRO A 26 1.36 3.23 9.56
N ALA A 27 1.36 2.94 10.86
CA ALA A 27 2.19 1.90 11.46
C ALA A 27 1.61 0.47 11.32
N ILE A 28 0.41 0.29 10.74
CA ILE A 28 -0.18 -1.04 10.61
C ILE A 28 0.55 -1.84 9.54
N CYS A 29 0.82 -3.11 9.83
CA CYS A 29 1.30 -4.05 8.83
C CYS A 29 0.15 -4.45 7.90
N LEU A 30 0.43 -4.55 6.60
CA LEU A 30 -0.57 -5.00 5.62
C LEU A 30 -1.07 -6.42 5.95
N GLU A 31 -0.20 -7.28 6.47
CA GLU A 31 -0.56 -8.62 6.94
C GLU A 31 -1.59 -8.59 8.10
N GLU A 32 -1.55 -7.58 8.97
CA GLU A 32 -2.48 -7.47 10.12
C GLU A 32 -3.90 -7.05 9.73
N ILE A 33 -4.05 -6.43 8.56
CA ILE A 33 -5.35 -6.12 7.96
C ILE A 33 -5.84 -7.22 7.01
N GLY A 34 -5.10 -8.32 6.90
CA GLY A 34 -5.47 -9.49 6.09
C GLY A 34 -4.96 -9.44 4.65
N LEU A 35 -3.93 -8.64 4.34
CA LEU A 35 -3.25 -8.74 3.05
C LEU A 35 -2.18 -9.83 3.14
N ASP A 36 -2.47 -10.98 2.52
CA ASP A 36 -1.49 -12.03 2.26
C ASP A 36 -0.57 -11.65 1.08
N SER A 37 0.46 -12.47 0.81
CA SER A 37 1.44 -12.22 -0.28
C SER A 37 0.78 -11.98 -1.66
N LEU A 38 -0.30 -12.70 -1.98
CA LEU A 38 -1.06 -12.51 -3.23
C LEU A 38 -1.84 -11.20 -3.23
N SER A 39 -2.54 -10.90 -2.15
CA SER A 39 -3.30 -9.67 -2.00
C SER A 39 -2.39 -8.44 -1.98
N LEU A 40 -1.19 -8.56 -1.40
CA LEU A 40 -0.18 -7.52 -1.44
C LEU A 40 0.28 -7.28 -2.88
N MET A 41 0.57 -8.33 -3.65
CA MET A 41 0.91 -8.19 -5.07
C MET A 41 -0.21 -7.49 -5.86
N GLU A 42 -1.48 -7.85 -5.64
CA GLU A 42 -2.61 -7.15 -6.26
C GLU A 42 -2.71 -5.69 -5.79
N PHE A 43 -2.45 -5.43 -4.52
CA PHE A 43 -2.48 -4.09 -3.95
C PHE A 43 -1.43 -3.20 -4.59
N VAL A 44 -0.18 -3.65 -4.67
CA VAL A 44 0.91 -2.95 -5.35
C VAL A 44 0.52 -2.63 -6.78
N PHE A 45 -0.04 -3.60 -7.52
CA PHE A 45 -0.45 -3.39 -8.90
C PHE A 45 -1.57 -2.34 -9.05
N ASN A 46 -2.61 -2.40 -8.19
CA ASN A 46 -3.69 -1.39 -8.20
C ASN A 46 -3.16 0.01 -7.86
N VAL A 47 -2.17 0.09 -6.98
CA VAL A 47 -1.54 1.35 -6.59
C VAL A 47 -0.67 1.88 -7.74
N GLU A 48 0.18 1.05 -8.35
CA GLU A 48 0.94 1.40 -9.55
C GLU A 48 0.05 1.97 -10.66
N ASP A 49 -1.09 1.33 -10.91
CA ASP A 49 -2.08 1.78 -11.90
C ASP A 49 -2.73 3.11 -11.49
N ALA A 50 -3.20 3.23 -10.23
CA ALA A 50 -3.86 4.44 -9.74
C ALA A 50 -2.95 5.68 -9.80
N PHE A 51 -1.64 5.50 -9.57
CA PHE A 51 -0.66 6.56 -9.59
C PHE A 51 0.12 6.66 -10.91
N HIS A 52 -0.16 5.79 -11.90
CA HIS A 52 0.58 5.70 -13.16
C HIS A 52 2.11 5.63 -12.97
N LEU A 53 2.57 4.86 -11.97
CA LEU A 53 3.98 4.71 -11.64
C LEU A 53 4.40 3.23 -11.57
N ARG A 54 5.70 3.00 -11.44
CA ARG A 54 6.26 1.66 -11.27
C ARG A 54 6.93 1.53 -9.91
N ILE A 55 6.44 0.62 -9.08
CA ILE A 55 7.03 0.32 -7.78
C ILE A 55 8.02 -0.84 -7.98
N PRO A 56 9.33 -0.63 -7.75
CA PRO A 56 10.29 -1.71 -7.86
C PRO A 56 10.11 -2.73 -6.74
N GLU A 57 10.15 -4.02 -7.09
CA GLU A 57 10.04 -5.14 -6.14
C GLU A 57 11.11 -5.09 -5.04
N ASP A 58 12.27 -4.47 -5.30
CA ASP A 58 13.34 -4.28 -4.31
C ASP A 58 12.92 -3.39 -3.12
N LEU A 59 11.99 -2.45 -3.35
CA LEU A 59 11.43 -1.58 -2.31
C LEU A 59 10.19 -2.19 -1.65
N LEU A 60 9.44 -2.99 -2.40
CA LEU A 60 8.15 -3.53 -1.97
C LEU A 60 8.01 -4.99 -2.41
N ASP A 61 8.69 -5.88 -1.70
CA ASP A 61 8.68 -7.30 -2.01
C ASP A 61 7.49 -7.98 -1.28
N PRO A 62 6.51 -8.56 -2.00
CA PRO A 62 5.34 -9.19 -1.38
C PRO A 62 5.62 -10.47 -0.59
N ARG A 63 6.87 -10.94 -0.60
CA ARG A 63 7.35 -12.08 0.20
C ARG A 63 8.10 -11.60 1.45
N GLN A 64 8.51 -10.34 1.50
CA GLN A 64 8.98 -9.69 2.73
C GLN A 64 7.76 -9.39 3.61
N GLY A 65 7.78 -9.91 4.84
CA GLY A 65 6.81 -9.55 5.86
C GLY A 65 7.14 -8.20 6.50
N GLY A 66 6.19 -7.68 7.28
CA GLY A 66 6.38 -6.43 8.04
C GLY A 66 6.28 -5.16 7.19
N ILE A 67 5.69 -5.24 6.00
CA ILE A 67 5.38 -4.07 5.17
C ILE A 67 4.25 -3.30 5.84
N THR A 68 4.53 -2.05 6.21
CA THR A 68 3.55 -1.14 6.79
C THR A 68 2.95 -0.20 5.76
N LEU A 69 1.75 0.31 6.05
CA LEU A 69 1.08 1.29 5.19
C LEU A 69 1.94 2.56 5.01
N GLN A 70 2.67 2.97 6.05
CA GLN A 70 3.63 4.07 6.01
C GLN A 70 4.75 3.80 5.01
N HIS A 71 5.33 2.60 5.03
CA HIS A 71 6.42 2.25 4.12
C HIS A 71 5.97 2.36 2.65
N VAL A 72 4.76 1.87 2.34
CA VAL A 72 4.20 2.00 0.98
C VAL A 72 4.02 3.46 0.59
N CYS A 73 3.50 4.30 1.49
CA CYS A 73 3.41 5.75 1.25
C CYS A 73 4.78 6.36 0.94
N GLU A 74 5.81 6.06 1.72
CA GLU A 74 7.16 6.63 1.53
C GLU A 74 7.76 6.22 0.19
N VAL A 75 7.59 4.97 -0.22
CA VAL A 75 8.06 4.48 -1.52
C VAL A 75 7.37 5.24 -2.66
N ILE A 76 6.05 5.40 -2.59
CA ILE A 76 5.30 6.13 -3.62
C ILE A 76 5.67 7.61 -3.64
N GLU A 77 5.71 8.26 -2.49
CA GLU A 77 6.12 9.67 -2.37
C GLU A 77 7.53 9.90 -2.93
N GLY A 78 8.45 8.95 -2.72
CA GLY A 78 9.81 8.99 -3.28
C GLY A 78 9.88 8.80 -4.80
N LEU A 79 8.92 8.08 -5.40
CA LEU A 79 8.82 7.87 -6.85
C LEU A 79 8.10 9.01 -7.57
N GLN A 80 7.26 9.77 -6.86
CA GLN A 80 6.53 10.94 -7.40
C GLN A 80 7.33 12.26 -7.31
N ALA A 81 8.54 12.22 -6.75
CA ALA A 81 9.39 13.39 -6.50
C ALA A 81 10.12 13.94 -7.74
#